data_AF-A0A7Z9S5J7-F1
#
_entry.id   AF-A0A7Z9S5J7-F1
#
_cell.length_a   1.000
_cell.length_b   1.000
_cell.length_c   1.000
_cell.angle_alpha   90.00
_cell.angle_beta   90.00
_cell.angle_gamma   90.00
#
_symmetry.space_group_name_H-M   'P 1'
#
loop_
_entity.id
_entity.type
_entity.pdbx_description
1 polymer ?
#
loop_
_entity_poly.entity_id
_entity_poly.type
_entity_poly.pdbx_seq_one_letter_code
_entity_poly.pdbx_strand_id
1 'polypeptide(L)'
;DWNGKGVRYGEVFLQAEKEYSKYNFEVADVDRLKAHFKDAEKECASALAADIALPAYDQCLKASHLFNLLDARGAISATERQAYIGRIRALAKDCCAMWLNSQGVKV
;
A
#
# COMPACT_ATOMS: atom_id res chain seq x y z
N ASP A 1 6.42 -11.74 27.40
CA ASP A 1 5.33 -11.01 28.08
C ASP A 1 5.09 -9.74 27.29
N TRP A 2 3.87 -9.55 26.79
CA TRP A 2 3.47 -8.43 25.93
C TRP A 2 3.33 -7.13 26.72
N ASN A 3 2.89 -7.21 27.98
CA ASN A 3 2.55 -6.03 28.80
C ASN A 3 3.16 -6.05 30.22
N GLY A 4 4.04 -7.00 30.52
CA GLY A 4 4.65 -7.16 31.85
C GLY A 4 3.70 -7.74 32.90
N LYS A 5 2.52 -8.24 32.50
CA LYS A 5 1.47 -8.78 33.39
C LYS A 5 1.07 -10.21 33.01
N GLY A 6 1.94 -10.93 32.32
CA GLY A 6 1.73 -12.34 31.98
C GLY A 6 0.98 -12.60 30.67
N VAL A 7 0.51 -11.56 29.96
CA VAL A 7 -0.10 -11.73 28.62
C VAL A 7 1.00 -12.09 27.64
N ARG A 8 0.84 -13.17 26.88
CA ARG A 8 1.80 -13.59 25.85
C ARG A 8 1.48 -12.94 24.52
N TYR A 9 2.50 -12.73 23.69
CA TYR A 9 2.33 -12.20 22.32
C TYR A 9 1.32 -13.02 21.51
N GLY A 10 1.36 -14.34 21.64
CA GLY A 10 0.41 -15.24 20.96
C GLY A 10 -1.04 -15.04 21.38
N GLU A 11 -1.31 -14.63 22.62
CA GLU A 11 -2.69 -14.32 23.07
C GLU A 11 -3.25 -13.08 22.38
N VAL A 12 -2.38 -12.20 21.87
CA VAL A 12 -2.78 -10.97 21.18
C VAL A 12 -2.83 -11.17 19.66
N PHE A 13 -1.82 -11.84 19.07
CA PHE A 13 -1.63 -11.84 17.61
C PHE A 13 -1.84 -13.19 16.93
N LEU A 14 -1.86 -14.33 17.63
CA LEU A 14 -1.89 -15.64 16.96
C LEU A 14 -3.13 -15.83 16.09
N GLN A 15 -4.28 -15.32 16.52
CA GLN A 15 -5.50 -15.39 15.72
C GLN A 15 -5.39 -14.51 14.48
N ALA A 16 -4.96 -13.25 14.65
CA ALA A 16 -4.77 -12.31 13.55
C ALA A 16 -3.79 -12.87 12.51
N GLU A 17 -2.64 -13.41 12.93
CA GLU A 17 -1.64 -14.00 12.03
C GLU A 17 -2.22 -15.16 11.20
N LYS A 18 -3.02 -16.03 11.81
CA LYS A 18 -3.69 -17.14 11.10
C LYS A 18 -4.68 -16.63 10.08
N GLU A 19 -5.52 -15.66 10.47
CA GLU A 19 -6.58 -15.12 9.61
C GLU A 19 -6.00 -14.27 8.47
N TYR A 20 -5.06 -13.38 8.75
CA TYR A 20 -4.39 -12.58 7.71
C TYR A 20 -3.55 -13.44 6.78
N SER A 21 -2.86 -14.47 7.26
CA SER A 21 -2.15 -15.41 6.38
C SER A 21 -3.12 -16.09 5.41
N LYS A 22 -4.21 -16.65 5.93
CA LYS A 22 -5.23 -17.28 5.09
C LYS A 22 -5.82 -16.28 4.08
N TYR A 23 -6.11 -15.06 4.51
CA TYR A 23 -6.62 -14.04 3.61
C TYR A 23 -5.62 -13.70 2.50
N ASN A 24 -4.38 -13.36 2.89
CA ASN A 24 -3.34 -12.88 1.98
C ASN A 24 -2.87 -13.95 0.98
N PHE A 25 -2.85 -15.22 1.38
CA PHE A 25 -2.34 -16.30 0.54
C PHE A 25 -3.42 -17.08 -0.19
N GLU A 26 -4.66 -17.12 0.30
CA GLU A 26 -5.69 -18.03 -0.22
C GLU A 26 -6.97 -17.31 -0.64
N VAL A 27 -7.48 -16.38 0.17
CA VAL A 27 -8.86 -15.87 0.03
C VAL A 27 -8.97 -14.58 -0.77
N ALA A 28 -7.98 -13.67 -0.68
CA ALA A 28 -8.11 -12.34 -1.27
C ALA A 28 -8.36 -12.41 -2.78
N ASP A 29 -9.37 -11.66 -3.23
CA ASP A 29 -9.81 -11.60 -4.63
C ASP A 29 -8.84 -10.75 -5.46
N VAL A 30 -8.13 -11.43 -6.36
CA VAL A 30 -7.08 -10.83 -7.20
C VAL A 30 -7.62 -9.74 -8.12
N ASP A 31 -8.79 -9.93 -8.72
CA ASP A 31 -9.33 -8.97 -9.69
C ASP A 31 -9.80 -7.70 -8.98
N ARG A 32 -10.42 -7.84 -7.80
CA ARG A 32 -10.77 -6.70 -6.95
C ARG A 32 -9.53 -5.96 -6.46
N LEU A 33 -8.48 -6.67 -6.06
CA LEU A 33 -7.21 -6.05 -5.66
C LEU A 33 -6.57 -5.26 -6.81
N LYS A 34 -6.58 -5.81 -8.04
CA LYS A 34 -6.10 -5.10 -9.25
C LYS A 34 -6.93 -3.86 -9.55
N ALA A 35 -8.25 -3.92 -9.39
CA ALA A 35 -9.14 -2.78 -9.56
C ALA A 35 -8.84 -1.69 -8.52
N HIS A 36 -8.80 -2.05 -7.24
CA HIS A 36 -8.48 -1.10 -6.17
C HIS A 36 -7.09 -0.47 -6.33
N PHE A 37 -6.10 -1.21 -6.85
CA PHE A 37 -4.79 -0.63 -7.13
C PHE A 37 -4.91 0.51 -8.15
N LYS A 38 -5.65 0.27 -9.25
CA LYS A 38 -5.88 1.29 -10.28
C LYS A 38 -6.66 2.48 -9.73
N ASP A 39 -7.63 2.24 -8.85
CA ASP A 39 -8.41 3.31 -8.23
C ASP A 39 -7.53 4.15 -7.30
N ALA A 40 -6.71 3.52 -6.45
CA ALA A 40 -5.76 4.23 -5.59
C ALA A 40 -4.75 5.06 -6.39
N GLU A 41 -4.24 4.55 -7.51
CA GLU A 41 -3.35 5.30 -8.41
C GLU A 41 -4.05 6.53 -9.01
N LYS A 42 -5.30 6.40 -9.46
CA LYS A 42 -6.08 7.53 -10.01
C LYS A 42 -6.43 8.57 -8.96
N GLU A 43 -6.81 8.14 -7.76
CA GLU A 43 -7.10 9.04 -6.65
C GLU A 43 -5.84 9.78 -6.19
N CYS A 44 -4.69 9.10 -6.18
CA CYS A 44 -3.39 9.74 -5.94
C CYS A 44 -3.12 10.84 -6.96
N ALA A 45 -3.30 10.54 -8.25
CA ALA A 45 -3.11 11.53 -9.31
C ALA A 45 -4.10 12.71 -9.21
N SER A 46 -5.35 12.45 -8.83
CA SER A 46 -6.38 13.47 -8.66
C SER A 46 -6.06 14.40 -7.48
N ALA A 47 -5.58 13.84 -6.36
CA ALA A 47 -5.11 14.63 -5.21
C ALA A 47 -3.86 15.45 -5.54
N LEU A 48 -2.93 14.90 -6.34
CA LEU A 48 -1.78 15.66 -6.86
C LEU A 48 -2.23 16.83 -7.74
N ALA A 49 -3.22 16.61 -8.63
CA ALA A 49 -3.75 17.67 -9.49
C ALA A 49 -4.50 18.78 -8.71
N ALA A 50 -4.89 18.50 -7.46
CA ALA A 50 -5.48 19.45 -6.53
C ALA A 50 -4.46 20.04 -5.54
N ASP A 51 -3.16 19.85 -5.78
CA ASP A 51 -2.05 20.37 -4.98
C ASP A 51 -2.07 19.96 -3.48
N ILE A 52 -2.67 18.80 -3.17
CA ILE A 52 -2.78 18.28 -1.79
C ILE A 52 -1.92 17.03 -1.59
N ALA A 53 -0.66 17.24 -1.18
CA ALA A 53 0.36 16.19 -1.09
C ALA A 53 0.04 15.06 -0.09
N LEU A 54 -0.47 15.39 1.11
CA LEU A 54 -0.70 14.38 2.15
C LEU A 54 -1.83 13.40 1.77
N PRO A 55 -3.01 13.86 1.30
CA PRO A 55 -4.03 12.95 0.78
C PRO A 55 -3.56 12.12 -0.44
N ALA A 56 -2.74 12.70 -1.31
CA ALA A 56 -2.13 11.94 -2.41
C ALA A 56 -1.24 10.80 -1.87
N TYR A 57 -0.42 11.11 -0.86
CA TYR A 57 0.48 10.11 -0.27
C TYR A 57 -0.27 8.97 0.42
N ASP A 58 -1.42 9.22 1.06
CA ASP A 58 -2.28 8.14 1.59
C ASP A 58 -2.74 7.17 0.49
N GLN A 59 -3.06 7.69 -0.70
CA GLN A 59 -3.43 6.85 -1.83
C GLN A 59 -2.23 6.07 -2.40
N CYS A 60 -1.04 6.68 -2.42
CA CYS A 60 0.22 5.99 -2.72
C CYS A 60 0.48 4.82 -1.74
N LEU A 61 0.26 5.02 -0.44
CA LEU A 61 0.39 3.98 0.58
C LEU A 61 -0.61 2.83 0.36
N LYS A 62 -1.87 3.15 0.02
CA LYS A 62 -2.88 2.15 -0.33
C LYS A 62 -2.47 1.33 -1.56
N ALA A 63 -1.99 1.98 -2.62
CA ALA A 63 -1.50 1.30 -3.81
C ALA A 63 -0.35 0.33 -3.47
N SER A 64 0.61 0.77 -2.63
CA SER A 64 1.71 -0.06 -2.15
C SER A 64 1.23 -1.29 -1.36
N HIS A 65 0.27 -1.11 -0.45
CA HIS A 65 -0.31 -2.21 0.31
C HIS A 65 -1.08 -3.21 -0.58
N LEU A 66 -1.88 -2.71 -1.53
CA LEU A 66 -2.62 -3.55 -2.48
C LEU A 66 -1.69 -4.36 -3.37
N PHE A 67 -0.55 -3.78 -3.77
CA PHE A 67 0.51 -4.52 -4.46
C PHE A 67 1.06 -5.66 -3.60
N ASN A 68 1.34 -5.44 -2.31
CA ASN A 68 1.83 -6.49 -1.42
C ASN A 68 0.83 -7.65 -1.29
N LEU A 69 -0.47 -7.36 -1.28
CA LEU A 69 -1.51 -8.41 -1.29
C LEU A 69 -1.54 -9.19 -2.60
N LEU A 70 -1.41 -8.51 -3.74
CA LEU A 70 -1.32 -9.16 -5.06
C LEU A 70 -0.08 -10.07 -5.16
N ASP A 71 1.04 -9.60 -4.62
CA ASP A 71 2.30 -10.34 -4.54
C ASP A 71 2.19 -11.58 -3.65
N ALA A 72 1.59 -11.43 -2.45
CA ALA A 72 1.33 -12.55 -1.54
C ALA A 72 0.37 -13.59 -2.15
N ARG A 73 -0.62 -13.16 -2.93
CA ARG A 73 -1.50 -14.08 -3.68
C ARG A 73 -0.78 -14.85 -4.79
N GLY A 74 0.48 -14.53 -5.09
CA GLY A 74 1.23 -15.15 -6.19
C GLY A 74 0.64 -14.82 -7.56
N ALA A 75 -0.13 -13.72 -7.66
CA ALA A 75 -0.93 -13.39 -8.82
C ALA A 75 -0.23 -12.46 -9.82
N ILE A 76 1.05 -12.15 -9.58
CA ILE A 76 1.88 -11.29 -10.41
C ILE A 76 3.19 -12.00 -10.78
N SER A 77 3.54 -11.94 -12.06
CA SER A 77 4.83 -12.40 -12.57
C SER A 77 5.98 -11.46 -12.15
N ALA A 78 7.22 -11.92 -12.31
CA ALA A 78 8.40 -11.09 -12.03
C ALA A 78 8.40 -9.77 -12.85
N THR A 79 7.96 -9.83 -14.12
CA THR A 79 7.84 -8.64 -14.98
C THR A 79 6.74 -7.70 -14.51
N GLU A 80 5.56 -8.23 -14.16
CA GLU A 80 4.47 -7.42 -13.62
C GLU A 80 4.87 -6.77 -12.28
N ARG A 81 5.57 -7.51 -11.41
CA ARG A 81 6.10 -6.99 -10.15
C ARG A 81 6.97 -5.75 -10.37
N GLN A 82 7.88 -5.79 -11.34
CA GLN A 82 8.72 -4.63 -11.68
C GLN A 82 7.87 -3.45 -12.16
N ALA A 83 6.84 -3.70 -12.97
CA ALA A 83 5.93 -2.65 -13.45
C ALA A 83 5.13 -1.99 -12.30
N TYR A 84 4.59 -2.78 -11.36
CA TYR A 84 3.90 -2.25 -10.18
C TYR A 84 4.84 -1.40 -9.31
N ILE A 85 6.05 -1.88 -9.03
CA ILE A 85 7.05 -1.13 -8.25
C ILE A 85 7.40 0.19 -8.94
N GLY A 86 7.56 0.18 -10.27
CA GLY A 86 7.82 1.39 -11.05
C GLY A 86 6.71 2.43 -10.91
N ARG A 87 5.44 2.00 -10.98
CA ARG A 87 4.26 2.86 -10.80
C ARG A 87 4.18 3.45 -9.39
N ILE A 88 4.32 2.63 -8.35
CA ILE A 88 4.32 3.09 -6.94
C ILE A 88 5.45 4.09 -6.70
N ARG A 89 6.65 3.83 -7.25
CA ARG A 89 7.79 4.75 -7.14
C ARG A 89 7.50 6.10 -7.79
N ALA A 90 6.83 6.13 -8.94
CA ALA A 90 6.43 7.37 -9.58
C ALA A 90 5.46 8.17 -8.70
N LEU A 91 4.40 7.53 -8.19
CA LEU A 91 3.44 8.16 -7.27
C LEU A 91 4.14 8.76 -6.04
N ALA A 92 5.02 7.98 -5.39
CA ALA A 92 5.75 8.43 -4.21
C ALA A 92 6.65 9.63 -4.52
N LYS A 93 7.34 9.62 -5.67
CA LYS A 93 8.18 10.74 -6.10
C LYS A 93 7.35 12.01 -6.29
N ASP A 94 6.20 11.91 -6.97
CA ASP A 94 5.34 13.05 -7.24
C ASP A 94 4.72 13.62 -5.95
N CYS A 95 4.31 12.74 -5.02
CA CYS A 95 3.86 13.15 -3.68
C CYS A 95 4.95 13.90 -2.92
N CYS A 96 6.18 13.40 -2.92
CA CYS A 96 7.31 14.06 -2.25
C CYS A 96 7.66 15.40 -2.91
N ALA A 97 7.66 15.47 -4.24
CA ALA A 97 7.93 16.72 -4.95
C ALA A 97 6.85 17.77 -4.64
N MET A 98 5.57 17.39 -4.67
CA MET A 98 4.45 18.24 -4.27
C MET A 98 4.58 18.72 -2.82
N TRP A 99 4.93 17.82 -1.90
CA TRP A 99 5.16 18.18 -0.51
C TRP A 99 6.27 19.23 -0.38
N LEU A 100 7.43 18.99 -0.98
CA LEU A 100 8.55 19.93 -0.93
C LEU A 100 8.16 21.31 -1.50
N ASN A 101 7.45 21.34 -2.63
CA ASN A 101 6.91 22.58 -3.19
C ASN A 101 5.97 23.30 -2.21
N SER A 102 5.09 22.58 -1.51
CA SER A 102 4.21 23.16 -0.47
C SER A 102 4.97 23.72 0.73
N GLN A 103 6.18 23.23 0.99
CA GLN A 103 7.09 23.73 2.04
C GLN A 103 8.01 24.85 1.54
N GLY A 104 7.84 25.32 0.30
CA GLY A 104 8.67 26.37 -0.30
C GLY A 104 10.03 25.89 -0.81
N VAL A 105 10.27 24.58 -0.85
CA VAL A 105 11.47 23.98 -1.44
C VAL A 105 11.19 23.70 -2.92
N LYS A 106 11.90 24.38 -3.83
CA LYS A 106 11.78 24.12 -5.27
C LYS A 106 12.51 22.83 -5.64
N VAL A 107 11.80 21.90 -6.26
CA VAL A 107 12.30 20.59 -6.74
C VAL A 107 12.30 20.54 -8.26
#